data_AF-A0A7V9PPQ2-F1
#
_entry.id   AF-A0A7V9PPQ2-F1
#
_cell.length_a   1.000
_cell.length_b   1.000
_cell.length_c   1.000
_cell.angle_alpha   90.00
_cell.angle_beta   90.00
_cell.angle_gamma   90.00
#
_symmetry.space_group_name_H-M   'P 1'
#
loop_
_entity.id
_entity.type
_entity.pdbx_description
1 polymer ?
#
loop_
_entity_poly.entity_id
_entity_poly.type
_entity_poly.pdbx_seq_one_letter_code
_entity_poly.pdbx_strand_id
1 'polypeptide(L)' 'LYIDPEECIDCDACVEACPVDACFAEDQLPAEWTGYTPINAEYFARK' A
#
# COMPACT_ATOMS: atom_id res chain seq x y z
N LEU A 1 -3.91 3.23 -8.13
CA LEU A 1 -2.87 3.88 -7.33
C LEU A 1 -2.04 2.75 -6.73
N TYR A 2 -0.72 2.83 -6.81
CA TYR A 2 0.21 1.87 -6.19
C TYR A 2 1.11 2.65 -5.23
N ILE A 3 1.56 2.00 -4.15
CA ILE A 3 2.48 2.58 -3.15
C ILE A 3 3.85 1.93 -3.36
N ASP A 4 4.90 2.75 -3.45
CA ASP A 4 6.27 2.25 -3.54
C ASP A 4 6.76 1.88 -2.13
N PRO A 5 7.04 0.60 -1.85
CA PRO A 5 7.48 0.18 -0.53
C PRO A 5 8.90 0.67 -0.18
N GLU A 6 9.74 1.04 -1.17
CA GLU A 6 11.08 1.55 -0.90
C GLU A 6 11.09 3.05 -0.54
N GLU A 7 10.12 3.82 -1.07
CA GLU A 7 9.96 5.24 -0.74
C GLU A 7 8.96 5.49 0.41
N CYS A 8 8.11 4.51 0.73
CA CYS A 8 7.19 4.61 1.86
C CYS A 8 7.96 4.76 3.18
N ILE A 9 7.50 5.67 4.03
CA ILE A 9 8.11 5.97 5.34
C ILE A 9 7.16 5.71 6.51
N ASP A 10 6.09 4.94 6.28
CA ASP A 10 5.10 4.56 7.29
C ASP A 10 4.51 5.76 8.05
N CYS A 11 4.14 6.82 7.32
CA CYS A 11 3.63 8.06 7.90
C CYS A 11 2.10 8.13 8.02
N ASP A 12 1.38 7.09 7.57
CA ASP A 12 -0.09 6.96 7.59
C ASP A 12 -0.93 8.05 6.90
N ALA A 13 -0.29 9.06 6.29
CA ALA A 13 -1.00 10.15 5.63
C ALA A 13 -1.94 9.67 4.50
N CYS A 14 -1.57 8.60 3.79
CA CYS A 14 -2.40 8.04 2.73
C CYS A 14 -3.59 7.23 3.25
N VAL A 15 -3.50 6.68 4.47
CA VAL A 15 -4.57 5.95 5.14
C VAL A 15 -5.67 6.93 5.54
N GLU A 16 -5.29 8.01 6.25
CA GLU A 16 -6.24 9.03 6.71
C GLU A 16 -6.88 9.83 5.56
N ALA A 17 -6.13 10.06 4.49
CA ALA A 17 -6.61 10.85 3.36
C ALA A 17 -7.53 10.07 2.40
N CYS A 18 -7.59 8.74 2.49
CA CYS A 18 -8.34 7.92 1.54
C CYS A 18 -9.85 7.99 1.85
N PRO A 19 -10.69 8.54 0.95
CA PRO A 19 -12.12 8.72 1.23
C PRO A 19 -12.93 7.41 1.22
N VAL A 20 -12.30 6.29 0.87
CA VAL A 20 -12.92 4.97 0.70
C VAL A 20 -12.15 3.87 1.45
N ASP A 21 -11.23 4.25 2.33
CA ASP A 21 -10.47 3.33 3.18
C ASP A 21 -9.79 2.19 2.40
N ALA A 22 -9.15 2.51 1.27
CA ALA A 22 -8.48 1.52 0.41
C ALA A 22 -6.98 1.38 0.69
N CYS A 23 -6.39 2.29 1.46
CA CYS A 23 -4.99 2.24 1.87
C CYS A 23 -4.90 1.67 3.28
N PHE A 24 -4.01 0.69 3.48
CA PHE A 24 -3.78 0.04 4.78
C PHE A 24 -2.29 0.09 5.10
N ALA A 25 -1.96 0.22 6.39
CA ALA A 25 -0.63 -0.14 6.85
C ALA A 25 -0.38 -1.64 6.56
N GLU A 26 0.88 -2.00 6.30
CA GLU A 26 1.22 -3.36 5.84
C GLU A 26 0.82 -4.44 6.86
N ASP A 27 0.93 -4.14 8.16
CA ASP A 27 0.54 -5.02 9.26
C ASP A 27 -0.98 -5.07 9.52
N GLN A 28 -1.73 -4.14 8.93
CA GLN A 28 -3.19 -4.04 9.06
C GLN A 28 -3.93 -4.48 7.80
N LEU A 29 -3.22 -4.93 6.77
CA LEU A 29 -3.82 -5.37 5.52
C LEU A 29 -4.70 -6.62 5.73
N PRO A 30 -5.99 -6.59 5.35
CA PRO A 30 -6.85 -7.75 5.46
C PRO A 30 -6.30 -8.97 4.69
N ALA A 31 -6.52 -10.16 5.26
CA ALA A 31 -5.97 -11.41 4.72
C ALA A 31 -6.39 -11.66 3.27
N GLU A 32 -7.63 -11.30 2.91
CA GLU A 32 -8.13 -11.41 1.53
C GLU A 32 -7.40 -10.53 0.51
N TRP A 33 -6.70 -9.50 0.97
CA TRP A 33 -6.02 -8.50 0.13
C TRP A 33 -4.49 -8.57 0.19
N THR A 34 -3.94 -9.55 0.90
CA THR A 34 -2.49 -9.81 0.98
C THR A 34 -1.80 -9.95 -0.38
N GLY A 35 -2.55 -10.31 -1.43
CA GLY A 35 -2.04 -10.34 -2.81
C GLY A 35 -1.68 -8.97 -3.40
N TYR A 36 -2.15 -7.86 -2.83
CA TYR A 36 -1.87 -6.52 -3.35
C TYR A 36 -0.51 -5.96 -2.94
N THR A 37 0.08 -6.41 -1.83
CA THR A 37 1.44 -6.02 -1.41
C THR A 37 2.48 -6.31 -2.49
N PRO A 38 2.60 -7.54 -3.04
CA PRO A 38 3.55 -7.79 -4.13
C PRO A 38 3.19 -7.04 -5.41
N ILE A 39 1.91 -6.80 -5.71
CA ILE A 39 1.49 -6.04 -6.89
C ILE A 39 1.98 -4.59 -6.80
N ASN A 40 1.86 -3.97 -5.62
CA ASN A 40 2.38 -2.63 -5.36
C ASN A 40 3.88 -2.57 -5.61
N ALA A 41 4.65 -3.50 -5.03
CA ALA A 41 6.10 -3.57 -5.22
C ALA A 41 6.50 -3.83 -6.70
N GLU A 42 5.85 -4.79 -7.36
CA GLU A 42 6.13 -5.15 -8.75
C GLU A 42 5.90 -3.98 -9.73
N TYR A 43 4.93 -3.11 -9.45
CA TYR A 43 4.67 -1.94 -10.28
C TYR A 43 5.88 -0.99 -10.34
N PHE A 44 6.57 -0.78 -9.21
CA PHE A 44 7.75 0.10 -9.13
C PHE A 44 9.06 -0.61 -9.50
N ALA A 45 9.17 -1.92 -9.28
CA ALA A 45 10.33 -2.70 -9.71
C ALA A 45 10.48 -2.78 -11.25
N ARG A 46 9.42 -2.47 -12.01
CA ARG A 46 9.41 -2.46 -13.49
C ARG A 46 9.43 -1.05 -14.09
N LYS A 47 9.55 -0.01 -13.26
CA LYS A 47 9.45 1.38 -13.67
C LYS A 47 10.79 1.96 -14.12
#